data_AF-A0AAJ0BF58-F1
#
_entry.id   AF-A0AAJ0BF58-F1
#
_cell.length_a   1.000
_cell.length_b   1.000
_cell.length_c   1.000
_cell.angle_alpha   90.00
_cell.angle_beta   90.00
_cell.angle_gamma   90.00
#
_symmetry.space_group_name_H-M   'P 1'
#
loop_
_entity.id
_entity.type
_entity.pdbx_description
1 polymer ?
#
loop_
_entity_poly.entity_id
_entity_poly.type
_entity_poly.pdbx_seq_one_letter_code
_entity_poly.pdbx_strand_id
1 'polypeptide(L)'
;MVGGSYSGALAAWTYKLAPDAFWAYHASSGPVNAIYDYWSYFLPIYRGMPKNCSADMVAIAEHIDRVIDTGNATEVHRLKDMFGLADVEHDDDFAIGVGTMAALWQGISPATNYSDFFQMCDSIEGARPVVIWGMNATNTTVGPYHNVTKPPNTTVPATGIGLEKALPNFASWFKNEYLPNDCSGYDYSDWNGTFNTACFDSYNASSIVFTDMALNNSVNRQWYWMLCNEPFAYWQVSSPEDQVSLVPRTVGPEYYQRQCGLFFPPEGNATYGSATGKTTDMLNAMTGGWDLDNTTRLLWVNGEFDPWRSASVSSELRPGGPKQSTPQAPLYLLEGGVHCSDLVVKNGEVNAGIKQAQNSMVETMKGWVQEFYQANPVKPGSKTRRWIG
;
A
#
# COMPACT_ATOMS: atom_id res chain seq x y z
N MET A 1 -11.18 -8.21 20.04
CA MET A 1 -9.90 -7.93 19.34
C MET A 1 -10.17 -6.96 18.21
N VAL A 2 -9.39 -5.89 18.08
CA VAL A 2 -9.58 -4.86 17.05
C VAL A 2 -8.25 -4.65 16.34
N GLY A 3 -8.26 -4.51 15.02
CA GLY A 3 -7.07 -4.20 14.24
C GLY A 3 -7.38 -3.62 12.87
N GLY A 4 -6.41 -2.86 12.36
CA GLY A 4 -6.34 -2.34 11.01
C GLY A 4 -5.21 -3.00 10.21
N SER A 5 -5.38 -3.17 8.89
CA SER A 5 -4.32 -3.73 8.04
C SER A 5 -3.95 -5.17 8.44
N TYR A 6 -2.66 -5.52 8.51
CA TYR A 6 -2.19 -6.79 9.07
C TYR A 6 -2.83 -7.14 10.42
N SER A 7 -2.99 -6.17 11.33
CA SER A 7 -3.64 -6.45 12.62
C SER A 7 -5.16 -6.72 12.48
N GLY A 8 -5.79 -6.21 11.43
CA GLY A 8 -7.16 -6.58 11.03
C GLY A 8 -7.23 -8.01 10.50
N ALA A 9 -6.25 -8.42 9.69
CA ALA A 9 -6.11 -9.81 9.27
C ALA A 9 -5.88 -10.73 10.47
N LEU A 10 -5.01 -10.34 11.42
CA LEU A 10 -4.82 -11.08 12.68
C LEU A 10 -6.10 -11.20 13.50
N ALA A 11 -6.97 -10.19 13.54
CA ALA A 11 -8.25 -10.29 14.22
C ALA A 11 -9.12 -11.41 13.60
N ALA A 12 -9.21 -11.45 12.28
CA ALA A 12 -9.94 -12.50 11.56
C ALA A 12 -9.28 -13.88 11.66
N TRP A 13 -7.96 -13.96 11.52
CA TRP A 13 -7.23 -15.23 11.63
C TRP A 13 -7.28 -15.78 13.06
N THR A 14 -7.25 -14.91 14.08
CA THR A 14 -7.44 -15.33 15.48
C THR A 14 -8.83 -15.88 15.71
N TYR A 15 -9.88 -15.29 15.11
CA TYR A 15 -11.22 -15.87 15.14
C TYR A 15 -11.24 -17.31 14.59
N LYS A 16 -10.52 -17.57 13.49
CA LYS A 16 -10.44 -18.90 12.88
C LYS A 16 -9.59 -19.89 13.69
N LEU A 17 -8.40 -19.47 14.11
CA LEU A 17 -7.36 -20.35 14.66
C LEU A 17 -7.48 -20.54 16.17
N ALA A 18 -8.08 -19.59 16.85
CA ALA A 18 -8.34 -19.62 18.28
C ALA A 18 -9.79 -19.20 18.56
N PRO A 19 -10.78 -20.03 18.16
CA PRO A 19 -12.18 -19.75 18.42
C PRO A 19 -12.40 -19.56 19.93
N ASP A 20 -13.32 -18.67 20.27
CA ASP A 20 -13.66 -18.28 21.65
C ASP A 20 -12.55 -17.58 22.46
N ALA A 21 -11.38 -17.31 21.88
CA ALA A 21 -10.32 -16.53 22.54
C ALA A 21 -10.77 -15.09 22.85
N PHE A 22 -11.58 -14.50 21.96
CA PHE A 22 -12.22 -13.21 22.19
C PHE A 22 -13.72 -13.32 21.91
N TRP A 23 -14.50 -12.52 22.65
CA TRP A 23 -15.95 -12.49 22.44
C TRP A 23 -16.34 -11.83 21.11
N ALA A 24 -15.61 -10.79 20.70
CA ALA A 24 -15.90 -9.97 19.53
C ALA A 24 -14.62 -9.53 18.83
N TYR A 25 -14.72 -9.33 17.51
CA TYR A 25 -13.62 -9.03 16.61
C TYR A 25 -13.98 -7.88 15.65
N HIS A 26 -13.00 -7.06 15.29
CA HIS A 26 -13.10 -5.98 14.32
C HIS A 26 -11.89 -6.01 13.38
N ALA A 27 -12.13 -6.45 12.14
CA ALA A 27 -11.15 -6.54 11.09
C ALA A 27 -11.33 -5.38 10.11
N SER A 28 -10.65 -4.26 10.39
CA SER A 28 -10.60 -3.12 9.48
C SER A 28 -9.50 -3.31 8.45
N SER A 29 -9.86 -3.18 7.17
CA SER A 29 -8.95 -3.22 6.03
C SER A 29 -7.98 -4.40 6.08
N GLY A 30 -8.48 -5.55 6.56
CA GLY A 30 -7.68 -6.74 6.83
C GLY A 30 -7.47 -7.56 5.56
N PRO A 31 -6.23 -7.64 5.02
CA PRO A 31 -5.93 -8.53 3.90
C PRO A 31 -5.85 -9.97 4.42
N VAL A 32 -6.99 -10.65 4.48
CA VAL A 32 -7.08 -12.00 5.04
C VAL A 32 -6.63 -13.08 4.09
N ASN A 33 -6.62 -12.80 2.79
CA ASN A 33 -6.23 -13.73 1.75
C ASN A 33 -4.86 -13.32 1.19
N ALA A 34 -3.83 -14.13 1.47
CA ALA A 34 -2.50 -13.98 0.94
C ALA A 34 -2.48 -14.19 -0.59
N ILE A 35 -1.78 -13.33 -1.32
CA ILE A 35 -1.75 -13.32 -2.79
C ILE A 35 -0.31 -13.09 -3.22
N TYR A 36 0.26 -14.04 -3.98
CA TYR A 36 1.65 -14.00 -4.42
C TYR A 36 1.89 -12.93 -5.48
N ASP A 37 1.07 -12.94 -6.53
CA ASP A 37 1.04 -11.91 -7.56
C ASP A 37 -0.06 -10.91 -7.21
N TYR A 38 0.28 -9.89 -6.43
CA TYR A 38 -0.70 -8.96 -5.86
C TYR A 38 -0.88 -7.70 -6.70
N TRP A 39 -1.00 -7.87 -8.02
CA TRP A 39 -1.32 -6.79 -8.94
C TRP A 39 -2.60 -6.01 -8.59
N SER A 40 -3.58 -6.71 -8.02
CA SER A 40 -4.87 -6.12 -7.64
C SER A 40 -4.74 -5.10 -6.50
N TYR A 41 -3.56 -4.90 -5.93
CA TYR A 41 -3.24 -3.78 -5.06
C TYR A 41 -3.48 -2.42 -5.74
N PHE A 42 -3.12 -2.30 -7.02
CA PHE A 42 -3.23 -1.04 -7.76
C PHE A 42 -4.62 -0.80 -8.35
N LEU A 43 -5.50 -1.81 -8.38
CA LEU A 43 -6.83 -1.69 -8.97
C LEU A 43 -7.74 -0.67 -8.25
N PRO A 44 -7.85 -0.67 -6.89
CA PRO A 44 -8.58 0.38 -6.17
C PRO A 44 -7.97 1.77 -6.36
N ILE A 45 -6.64 1.85 -6.45
CA ILE A 45 -5.91 3.11 -6.68
C ILE A 45 -6.29 3.68 -8.05
N TYR A 46 -6.15 2.90 -9.12
CA TYR A 46 -6.55 3.27 -10.49
C TYR A 46 -7.99 3.78 -10.58
N ARG A 47 -8.89 3.16 -9.81
CA ARG A 47 -10.32 3.53 -9.79
C ARG A 47 -10.57 4.81 -9.01
N GLY A 48 -9.89 5.03 -7.88
CA GLY A 48 -10.11 6.16 -6.97
C GLY A 48 -9.34 7.43 -7.33
N MET A 49 -8.18 7.31 -7.98
CA MET A 49 -7.36 8.47 -8.33
C MET A 49 -7.95 9.32 -9.47
N PRO A 50 -7.50 10.59 -9.63
CA PRO A 50 -7.92 11.43 -10.75
C PRO A 50 -7.73 10.75 -12.11
N LYS A 51 -8.76 10.77 -12.96
CA LYS A 51 -8.77 9.99 -14.22
C LYS A 51 -7.75 10.43 -15.24
N ASN A 52 -7.45 11.73 -15.25
CA ASN A 52 -6.39 12.29 -16.06
C ASN A 52 -5.02 11.72 -15.66
N CYS A 53 -4.72 11.79 -14.35
CA CYS A 53 -3.48 11.26 -13.79
C CYS A 53 -3.34 9.74 -14.03
N SER A 54 -4.42 8.96 -13.87
CA SER A 54 -4.33 7.53 -14.14
C SER A 54 -4.13 7.22 -15.62
N ALA A 55 -4.74 7.99 -16.54
CA ALA A 55 -4.53 7.81 -17.98
C ALA A 55 -3.06 8.05 -18.37
N ASP A 56 -2.46 9.12 -17.86
CA ASP A 56 -1.07 9.47 -18.15
C ASP A 56 -0.08 8.54 -17.44
N MET A 57 -0.34 8.11 -16.21
CA MET A 57 0.49 7.12 -15.52
C MET A 57 0.50 5.76 -16.25
N VAL A 58 -0.63 5.31 -16.78
CA VAL A 58 -0.69 4.10 -17.62
C VAL A 58 0.18 4.28 -18.88
N ALA A 59 0.03 5.40 -19.59
CA ALA A 59 0.82 5.67 -20.79
C ALA A 59 2.34 5.73 -20.50
N ILE A 60 2.72 6.26 -19.35
CA ILE A 60 4.11 6.29 -18.86
C ILE A 60 4.60 4.88 -18.55
N ALA A 61 3.84 4.07 -17.81
CA ALA A 61 4.21 2.69 -17.49
C ALA A 61 4.46 1.87 -18.76
N GLU A 62 3.54 1.95 -19.73
CA GLU A 62 3.70 1.28 -21.03
C GLU A 62 4.90 1.81 -21.81
N HIS A 63 5.25 3.10 -21.68
CA HIS A 63 6.43 3.66 -22.32
C HIS A 63 7.73 3.14 -21.69
N ILE A 64 7.77 3.03 -20.36
CA ILE A 64 8.89 2.45 -19.62
C ILE A 64 9.13 1.01 -20.11
N ASP A 65 8.09 0.17 -20.14
CA ASP A 65 8.21 -1.20 -20.64
C ASP A 65 8.72 -1.24 -22.08
N ARG A 66 8.13 -0.44 -22.99
CA ARG A 66 8.58 -0.40 -24.39
C ARG A 66 10.07 -0.05 -24.53
N VAL A 67 10.55 0.92 -23.75
CA VAL A 67 11.96 1.36 -23.81
C VAL A 67 12.88 0.30 -23.21
N ILE A 68 12.51 -0.33 -22.11
CA ILE A 68 13.29 -1.42 -21.49
C ILE A 68 13.34 -2.65 -22.42
N ASP A 69 12.20 -3.07 -22.97
CA ASP A 69 12.08 -4.31 -23.74
C ASP A 69 12.69 -4.21 -25.15
N THR A 70 12.50 -3.07 -25.81
CA THR A 70 12.79 -2.92 -27.25
C THR A 70 13.80 -1.83 -27.58
N GLY A 71 14.10 -0.96 -26.61
CA GLY A 71 15.07 0.11 -26.78
C GLY A 71 16.51 -0.39 -26.72
N ASN A 72 17.44 0.46 -27.15
CA ASN A 72 18.87 0.23 -26.95
C ASN A 72 19.36 0.84 -25.62
N ALA A 73 20.57 0.49 -25.20
CA ALA A 73 21.16 0.96 -23.94
C ALA A 73 21.20 2.49 -23.79
N THR A 74 21.33 3.25 -24.90
CA THR A 74 21.31 4.72 -24.85
C THR A 74 19.90 5.25 -24.59
N GLU A 75 18.87 4.61 -25.13
CA GLU A 75 17.47 4.97 -24.90
C GLU A 75 17.06 4.68 -23.45
N VAL A 76 17.42 3.50 -22.93
CA VAL A 76 17.18 3.13 -21.52
C VAL A 76 17.92 4.09 -20.59
N HIS A 77 19.22 4.34 -20.81
CA HIS A 77 19.99 5.29 -20.00
C HIS A 77 19.37 6.69 -20.04
N ARG A 78 18.94 7.17 -21.21
CA ARG A 78 18.29 8.48 -21.34
C ARG A 78 16.99 8.54 -20.53
N LEU A 79 16.19 7.49 -20.58
CA LEU A 79 14.96 7.40 -19.79
C LEU A 79 15.29 7.45 -18.28
N LYS A 80 16.25 6.64 -17.81
CA LYS A 80 16.71 6.65 -16.41
C LYS A 80 17.22 8.04 -15.97
N ASP A 81 18.00 8.71 -16.81
CA ASP A 81 18.55 10.04 -16.53
C ASP A 81 17.49 11.13 -16.35
N MET A 82 16.35 11.02 -17.06
CA MET A 82 15.22 11.95 -16.86
C MET A 82 14.75 11.94 -15.40
N PHE A 83 14.74 10.78 -14.76
CA PHE A 83 14.37 10.60 -13.36
C PHE A 83 15.54 10.81 -12.38
N GLY A 84 16.76 11.01 -12.88
CA GLY A 84 17.97 11.11 -12.05
C GLY A 84 18.50 9.76 -11.58
N LEU A 85 18.14 8.67 -12.26
CA LEU A 85 18.48 7.29 -11.90
C LEU A 85 19.42 6.63 -12.92
N ALA A 86 20.22 7.41 -13.65
CA ALA A 86 21.10 6.92 -14.71
C ALA A 86 22.16 5.91 -14.23
N ASP A 87 22.52 5.99 -12.95
CA ASP A 87 23.47 5.13 -12.25
C ASP A 87 22.85 3.88 -11.63
N VAL A 88 21.51 3.76 -11.64
CA VAL A 88 20.81 2.53 -11.22
C VAL A 88 21.05 1.46 -12.29
N GLU A 89 21.81 0.43 -11.91
CA GLU A 89 22.30 -0.61 -12.84
C GLU A 89 21.17 -1.43 -13.44
N HIS A 90 20.25 -1.92 -12.60
CA HIS A 90 19.21 -2.84 -13.03
C HIS A 90 17.94 -2.12 -13.50
N ASP A 91 17.32 -2.64 -14.56
CA ASP A 91 16.12 -2.02 -15.16
C ASP A 91 14.86 -2.26 -14.32
N ASP A 92 14.79 -3.38 -13.61
CA ASP A 92 13.70 -3.68 -12.66
C ASP A 92 13.76 -2.82 -11.39
N ASP A 93 14.97 -2.51 -10.88
CA ASP A 93 15.18 -1.52 -9.80
C ASP A 93 14.65 -0.13 -10.22
N PHE A 94 14.98 0.31 -11.44
CA PHE A 94 14.46 1.56 -12.01
C PHE A 94 12.93 1.51 -12.19
N ALA A 95 12.41 0.45 -12.80
CA ALA A 95 10.99 0.29 -13.07
C ALA A 95 10.15 0.28 -11.79
N ILE A 96 10.63 -0.35 -10.71
CA ILE A 96 9.94 -0.31 -9.41
C ILE A 96 10.06 1.05 -8.76
N GLY A 97 11.25 1.64 -8.73
CA GLY A 97 11.49 2.94 -8.12
C GLY A 97 10.58 4.04 -8.67
N VAL A 98 10.32 4.02 -9.98
CA VAL A 98 9.44 5.00 -10.63
C VAL A 98 7.99 4.51 -10.75
N GLY A 99 7.80 3.23 -11.09
CA GLY A 99 6.51 2.67 -11.45
C GLY A 99 5.56 2.47 -10.28
N THR A 100 6.06 2.42 -9.05
CA THR A 100 5.24 2.19 -7.85
C THR A 100 4.80 3.48 -7.14
N MET A 101 5.07 4.68 -7.70
CA MET A 101 4.67 5.96 -7.10
C MET A 101 3.16 6.11 -6.86
N ALA A 102 2.32 5.39 -7.61
CA ALA A 102 0.89 5.31 -7.34
C ALA A 102 0.56 4.76 -5.93
N ALA A 103 1.45 3.96 -5.33
CA ALA A 103 1.31 3.42 -3.98
C ALA A 103 1.33 4.49 -2.87
N LEU A 104 1.78 5.73 -3.17
CA LEU A 104 1.60 6.88 -2.26
C LEU A 104 0.13 7.09 -1.87
N TRP A 105 -0.81 6.62 -2.69
CA TRP A 105 -2.23 6.56 -2.37
C TRP A 105 -2.53 5.87 -1.04
N GLN A 106 -1.80 4.81 -0.66
CA GLN A 106 -2.03 4.13 0.62
C GLN A 106 -1.86 5.07 1.83
N GLY A 107 -1.01 6.09 1.71
CA GLY A 107 -0.74 7.07 2.76
C GLY A 107 -1.81 8.17 2.90
N ILE A 108 -2.81 8.21 2.01
CA ILE A 108 -3.87 9.22 2.09
C ILE A 108 -5.05 8.73 2.95
N SER A 109 -5.97 9.65 3.21
CA SER A 109 -7.22 9.43 3.91
C SER A 109 -8.28 10.38 3.33
N PRO A 110 -9.58 10.16 3.57
CA PRO A 110 -10.62 11.14 3.22
C PRO A 110 -10.38 12.53 3.81
N ALA A 111 -9.63 12.61 4.92
CA ALA A 111 -9.26 13.87 5.58
C ALA A 111 -7.87 14.39 5.20
N THR A 112 -7.19 13.72 4.25
CA THR A 112 -5.92 14.16 3.68
C THR A 112 -6.19 15.31 2.74
N ASN A 113 -5.37 16.36 2.86
CA ASN A 113 -5.42 17.51 1.98
C ASN A 113 -4.49 17.26 0.77
N TYR A 114 -3.67 18.24 0.40
CA TYR A 114 -2.80 18.18 -0.76
C TYR A 114 -1.48 17.43 -0.50
N SER A 115 -1.55 16.09 -0.46
CA SER A 115 -0.40 15.19 -0.23
C SER A 115 0.52 15.07 -1.46
N ASP A 116 1.66 14.41 -1.27
CA ASP A 116 2.63 14.12 -2.35
C ASP A 116 2.01 13.35 -3.51
N PHE A 117 1.03 12.48 -3.25
CA PHE A 117 0.26 11.81 -4.30
C PHE A 117 -0.48 12.81 -5.21
N PHE A 118 -1.22 13.76 -4.61
CA PHE A 118 -1.96 14.76 -5.39
C PHE A 118 -1.02 15.76 -6.06
N GLN A 119 0.06 16.13 -5.39
CA GLN A 119 1.13 16.93 -5.95
C GLN A 119 1.78 16.24 -7.16
N MET A 120 2.08 14.94 -7.08
CA MET A 120 2.58 14.16 -8.20
C MET A 120 1.59 14.22 -9.37
N CYS A 121 0.32 13.90 -9.12
CA CYS A 121 -0.71 13.95 -10.17
C CYS A 121 -0.82 15.34 -10.80
N ASP A 122 -0.92 16.41 -10.02
CA ASP A 122 -1.02 17.76 -10.59
C ASP A 122 0.26 18.19 -11.32
N SER A 123 1.43 17.66 -10.95
CA SER A 123 2.67 17.86 -11.70
C SER A 123 2.63 17.14 -13.04
N ILE A 124 2.27 15.84 -13.05
CA ILE A 124 2.12 15.02 -14.27
C ILE A 124 1.24 15.76 -15.28
N GLU A 125 0.12 16.30 -14.80
CA GLU A 125 -0.90 16.99 -15.58
C GLU A 125 -0.52 18.43 -15.98
N GLY A 126 0.65 18.91 -15.55
CA GLY A 126 1.09 20.29 -15.78
C GLY A 126 0.21 21.34 -15.09
N ALA A 127 -0.63 20.93 -14.16
CA ALA A 127 -1.52 21.79 -13.39
C ALA A 127 -0.76 22.55 -12.31
N ARG A 128 0.39 22.03 -11.87
CA ARG A 128 1.33 22.73 -10.99
C ARG A 128 2.77 22.69 -11.52
N PRO A 129 3.58 23.72 -11.22
CA PRO A 129 5.02 23.66 -11.45
C PRO A 129 5.72 22.75 -10.44
N VAL A 130 6.85 22.17 -10.87
CA VAL A 130 7.76 21.39 -10.02
C VAL A 130 8.62 22.34 -9.19
N VAL A 131 8.81 22.00 -7.92
CA VAL A 131 9.69 22.70 -6.98
C VAL A 131 11.11 22.17 -7.13
N ILE A 132 12.08 23.04 -7.39
CA ILE A 132 13.49 22.64 -7.53
C ILE A 132 14.21 22.84 -6.19
N TRP A 133 14.71 21.75 -5.61
CA TRP A 133 15.44 21.75 -4.36
C TRP A 133 16.71 22.62 -4.43
N GLY A 134 16.93 23.48 -3.43
CA GLY A 134 18.13 24.33 -3.33
C GLY A 134 18.12 25.65 -4.12
N MET A 135 17.05 25.97 -4.86
CA MET A 135 16.89 27.30 -5.46
C MET A 135 16.42 28.32 -4.43
N ASN A 136 17.35 29.15 -3.92
CA ASN A 136 17.00 30.32 -3.10
C ASN A 136 16.04 31.25 -3.85
N ALA A 137 14.96 31.66 -3.18
CA ALA A 137 13.90 32.56 -3.66
C ALA A 137 14.37 34.03 -3.85
N THR A 138 15.53 34.27 -4.47
CA THR A 138 16.12 35.60 -4.64
C THR A 138 16.22 36.08 -6.09
N ASN A 139 15.78 35.29 -7.08
CA ASN A 139 15.71 35.75 -8.48
C ASN A 139 14.26 35.76 -8.99
N THR A 140 13.71 36.96 -9.12
CA THR A 140 12.32 37.32 -9.45
C THR A 140 11.90 37.05 -10.91
N THR A 141 12.36 35.94 -11.50
CA THR A 141 11.80 35.40 -12.76
C THR A 141 11.44 33.91 -12.68
N VAL A 142 11.70 33.25 -11.55
CA VAL A 142 11.19 31.91 -11.23
C VAL A 142 10.58 32.00 -9.83
N GLY A 143 9.26 31.91 -9.74
CA GLY A 143 8.47 32.26 -8.56
C GLY A 143 8.74 31.42 -7.30
N PRO A 144 8.08 31.75 -6.17
CA PRO A 144 8.29 31.11 -4.87
C PRO A 144 7.61 29.73 -4.87
N TYR A 145 8.32 28.68 -5.25
CA TYR A 145 7.76 27.32 -5.27
C TYR A 145 8.01 26.51 -4.01
N HIS A 146 8.58 27.10 -2.97
CA HIS A 146 8.39 26.58 -1.61
C HIS A 146 6.98 27.00 -1.15
N ASN A 147 6.03 26.05 -1.13
CA ASN A 147 4.65 26.14 -0.58
C ASN A 147 3.47 26.14 -1.59
N VAL A 148 3.48 25.30 -2.63
CA VAL A 148 2.21 24.92 -3.28
C VAL A 148 1.50 23.91 -2.37
N THR A 149 0.84 24.41 -1.32
CA THR A 149 0.12 23.59 -0.32
C THR A 149 -1.36 23.40 -0.65
N LYS A 150 -1.80 23.89 -1.82
CA LYS A 150 -3.18 23.83 -2.29
C LYS A 150 -3.24 23.31 -3.72
N PRO A 151 -4.29 22.55 -4.06
CA PRO A 151 -4.51 22.10 -5.43
C PRO A 151 -4.70 23.33 -6.35
N PRO A 152 -4.16 23.29 -7.58
CA PRO A 152 -4.34 24.34 -8.56
C PRO A 152 -5.80 24.40 -9.04
N ASN A 153 -6.27 25.59 -9.39
CA ASN A 153 -7.60 25.76 -9.99
C ASN A 153 -7.52 25.62 -11.52
N THR A 154 -7.02 24.48 -11.98
CA THR A 154 -6.82 24.16 -13.40
C THR A 154 -7.71 22.99 -13.77
N THR A 155 -8.48 23.11 -14.85
CA THR A 155 -9.28 22.00 -15.38
C THR A 155 -8.47 21.25 -16.42
N VAL A 156 -8.24 19.96 -16.20
CA VAL A 156 -7.53 19.08 -17.13
C VAL A 156 -8.48 17.96 -17.60
N PRO A 157 -8.49 17.59 -18.90
CA PRO A 157 -9.38 16.56 -19.40
C PRO A 157 -9.12 15.21 -18.74
N ALA A 158 -10.18 14.41 -18.53
CA ALA A 158 -10.06 13.08 -17.93
C ALA A 158 -9.15 12.10 -18.71
N THR A 159 -8.79 12.42 -19.95
CA THR A 159 -7.85 11.66 -20.78
C THR A 159 -6.39 11.98 -20.51
N GLY A 160 -6.08 12.92 -19.61
CA GLY A 160 -4.72 13.39 -19.38
C GLY A 160 -4.25 14.42 -20.42
N ILE A 161 -2.97 14.76 -20.33
CA ILE A 161 -2.26 15.66 -21.26
C ILE A 161 -1.42 14.90 -22.30
N GLY A 162 -1.33 13.57 -22.18
CA GLY A 162 -0.64 12.67 -23.09
C GLY A 162 0.85 12.50 -22.77
N LEU A 163 1.37 11.33 -23.14
CA LEU A 163 2.73 10.86 -22.82
C LEU A 163 3.85 11.90 -23.06
N GLU A 164 3.83 12.60 -24.20
CA GLU A 164 4.87 13.56 -24.58
C GLU A 164 5.04 14.68 -23.54
N LYS A 165 3.95 15.09 -22.89
CA LYS A 165 3.97 16.13 -21.85
C LYS A 165 4.04 15.52 -20.45
N ALA A 166 3.31 14.44 -20.21
CA ALA A 166 3.21 13.81 -18.91
C ALA A 166 4.54 13.20 -18.44
N LEU A 167 5.29 12.53 -19.33
CA LEU A 167 6.56 11.89 -18.98
C LEU A 167 7.62 12.88 -18.46
N PRO A 168 7.96 13.98 -19.17
CA PRO A 168 8.94 14.94 -18.65
C PRO A 168 8.45 15.65 -17.38
N ASN A 169 7.14 15.86 -17.24
CA ASN A 169 6.55 16.43 -16.02
C ASN A 169 6.72 15.49 -14.82
N PHE A 170 6.40 14.21 -14.99
CA PHE A 170 6.57 13.19 -13.96
C PHE A 170 8.03 13.04 -13.56
N ALA A 171 8.92 12.90 -14.54
CA ALA A 171 10.35 12.76 -14.32
C ALA A 171 10.92 13.98 -13.59
N SER A 172 10.47 15.19 -13.94
CA SER A 172 10.86 16.41 -13.24
C SER A 172 10.40 16.40 -11.78
N TRP A 173 9.14 16.06 -11.50
CA TRP A 173 8.64 15.94 -10.13
C TRP A 173 9.42 14.91 -9.32
N PHE A 174 9.59 13.70 -9.88
CA PHE A 174 10.33 12.61 -9.23
C PHE A 174 11.76 13.07 -8.90
N LYS A 175 12.49 13.58 -9.89
CA LYS A 175 13.89 13.98 -9.73
C LYS A 175 14.07 15.11 -8.71
N ASN A 176 13.18 16.10 -8.69
CA ASN A 176 13.38 17.34 -7.92
C ASN A 176 12.67 17.37 -6.56
N GLU A 177 11.61 16.59 -6.37
CA GLU A 177 10.80 16.61 -5.15
C GLU A 177 10.82 15.29 -4.39
N TYR A 178 10.86 14.16 -5.09
CA TYR A 178 10.87 12.82 -4.47
C TYR A 178 12.29 12.33 -4.18
N LEU A 179 13.12 12.19 -5.22
CA LEU A 179 14.47 11.65 -5.16
C LEU A 179 15.43 12.34 -4.18
N PRO A 180 15.44 13.68 -3.99
CA PRO A 180 16.49 14.35 -3.23
C PRO A 180 16.76 13.77 -1.85
N ASN A 181 15.74 13.26 -1.15
CA ASN A 181 15.91 12.69 0.20
C ASN A 181 15.35 11.28 0.34
N ASP A 182 15.02 10.59 -0.76
CA ASP A 182 14.35 9.29 -0.73
C ASP A 182 15.19 8.24 0.01
N CYS A 183 16.41 7.97 -0.48
CA CYS A 183 17.31 7.02 0.19
C CYS A 183 17.74 7.48 1.58
N SER A 184 17.95 8.79 1.79
CA SER A 184 18.32 9.32 3.11
C SER A 184 17.20 9.19 4.14
N GLY A 185 15.93 9.07 3.71
CA GLY A 185 14.76 8.92 4.57
C GLY A 185 14.72 7.59 5.35
N TYR A 186 15.57 6.63 4.98
CA TYR A 186 15.77 5.40 5.73
C TYR A 186 16.76 5.55 6.91
N ASP A 187 17.33 6.75 7.13
CA ASP A 187 18.25 7.04 8.24
C ASP A 187 19.51 6.15 8.30
N TYR A 188 19.94 5.60 7.16
CA TYR A 188 21.21 4.88 7.04
C TYR A 188 22.34 5.80 6.58
N SER A 189 23.50 5.72 7.26
CA SER A 189 24.67 6.54 6.92
C SER A 189 25.16 6.34 5.49
N ASP A 190 25.02 5.12 4.97
CA ASP A 190 25.48 4.72 3.64
C ASP A 190 24.64 5.37 2.54
N TRP A 191 23.43 5.81 2.89
CA TRP A 191 22.46 6.44 1.99
C TRP A 191 22.29 7.93 2.25
N ASN A 192 23.15 8.53 3.08
CA ASN A 192 23.17 9.96 3.28
C ASN A 192 23.53 10.70 1.98
N GLY A 193 22.99 11.91 1.85
CA GLY A 193 23.28 12.81 0.75
C GLY A 193 22.08 13.04 -0.16
N THR A 194 22.07 14.20 -0.81
CA THR A 194 21.00 14.56 -1.73
C THR A 194 21.14 13.79 -3.04
N PHE A 195 20.02 13.27 -3.56
CA PHE A 195 19.98 12.47 -4.80
C PHE A 195 20.78 11.17 -4.73
N ASN A 196 21.00 10.63 -3.53
CA ASN A 196 21.58 9.30 -3.38
C ASN A 196 20.61 8.26 -3.95
N THR A 197 21.11 7.31 -4.74
CA THR A 197 20.35 6.26 -5.43
C THR A 197 20.67 4.85 -4.93
N ALA A 198 21.57 4.71 -3.95
CA ALA A 198 22.06 3.41 -3.49
C ALA A 198 20.99 2.53 -2.81
N CYS A 199 19.85 3.12 -2.39
CA CYS A 199 18.73 2.35 -1.85
C CYS A 199 17.90 1.65 -2.94
N PHE A 200 18.05 2.01 -4.21
CA PHE A 200 17.36 1.34 -5.32
C PHE A 200 18.03 0.03 -5.72
N ASP A 201 19.32 -0.17 -5.39
CA ASP A 201 20.06 -1.39 -5.73
C ASP A 201 19.59 -2.57 -4.86
N SER A 202 18.66 -3.35 -5.42
CA SER A 202 18.09 -4.52 -4.74
C SER A 202 18.93 -5.80 -4.93
N TYR A 203 20.05 -5.72 -5.64
CA TYR A 203 20.92 -6.84 -5.98
C TYR A 203 22.18 -6.88 -5.12
N ASN A 204 22.58 -5.74 -4.55
CA ASN A 204 23.73 -5.65 -3.66
C ASN A 204 23.47 -6.30 -2.30
N ALA A 205 23.85 -7.57 -2.18
CA ALA A 205 23.77 -8.36 -0.94
C ALA A 205 24.53 -7.74 0.26
N SER A 206 25.48 -6.83 0.02
CA SER A 206 26.22 -6.11 1.08
C SER A 206 25.52 -4.83 1.54
N SER A 207 24.42 -4.44 0.89
CA SER A 207 23.65 -3.25 1.25
C SER A 207 23.08 -3.36 2.67
N ILE A 208 22.98 -2.21 3.34
CA ILE A 208 22.48 -2.12 4.71
C ILE A 208 21.04 -2.63 4.85
N VAL A 209 20.24 -2.56 3.77
CA VAL A 209 18.86 -3.09 3.71
C VAL A 209 18.80 -4.59 4.05
N PHE A 210 19.79 -5.37 3.62
CA PHE A 210 19.82 -6.82 3.81
C PHE A 210 20.59 -7.24 5.07
N THR A 211 21.51 -6.39 5.52
CA THR A 211 22.46 -6.70 6.60
C THR A 211 22.10 -6.09 7.95
N ASP A 212 21.19 -5.11 8.01
CA ASP A 212 20.72 -4.53 9.27
C ASP A 212 19.81 -5.52 10.03
N MET A 213 20.30 -6.00 11.17
CA MET A 213 19.61 -6.94 12.07
C MET A 213 18.96 -6.25 13.27
N ALA A 214 18.98 -4.91 13.35
CA ALA A 214 18.38 -4.18 14.45
C ALA A 214 16.86 -4.44 14.55
N LEU A 215 16.32 -4.51 15.78
CA LEU A 215 14.88 -4.71 15.98
C LEU A 215 14.04 -3.54 15.42
N ASN A 216 14.60 -2.34 15.36
CA ASN A 216 13.97 -1.13 14.86
C ASN A 216 14.62 -0.64 13.55
N ASN A 217 15.14 -1.56 12.73
CA ASN A 217 15.67 -1.24 11.41
C ASN A 217 14.62 -0.50 10.56
N SER A 218 15.08 0.43 9.72
CA SER A 218 14.20 1.30 8.92
C SER A 218 13.47 0.56 7.80
N VAL A 219 13.97 -0.61 7.38
CA VAL A 219 13.45 -1.40 6.26
C VAL A 219 12.38 -2.41 6.68
N ASN A 220 12.03 -2.43 7.96
CA ASN A 220 11.03 -3.34 8.54
C ASN A 220 11.29 -4.81 8.19
N ARG A 221 12.51 -5.27 8.46
CA ARG A 221 12.96 -6.66 8.22
C ARG A 221 12.00 -7.71 8.79
N GLN A 222 11.34 -7.41 9.91
CA GLN A 222 10.35 -8.30 10.53
C GLN A 222 9.12 -8.49 9.64
N TRP A 223 8.69 -7.45 8.93
CA TRP A 223 7.63 -7.57 7.95
C TRP A 223 8.08 -8.41 6.76
N TYR A 224 9.30 -8.21 6.24
CA TYR A 224 9.86 -9.07 5.20
C TYR A 224 9.97 -10.53 5.62
N TRP A 225 10.21 -10.82 6.91
CA TRP A 225 10.13 -12.19 7.42
C TRP A 225 8.73 -12.77 7.24
N MET A 226 7.67 -12.01 7.51
CA MET A 226 6.30 -12.47 7.26
C MET A 226 6.04 -12.70 5.77
N LEU A 227 6.54 -11.82 4.90
CA LEU A 227 6.39 -11.95 3.45
C LEU A 227 7.14 -13.17 2.88
N CYS A 228 8.33 -13.48 3.40
CA CYS A 228 9.19 -14.55 2.91
C CYS A 228 8.99 -15.91 3.62
N ASN A 229 8.73 -15.91 4.93
CA ASN A 229 8.70 -17.13 5.76
C ASN A 229 7.31 -17.69 6.04
N GLU A 230 6.32 -16.86 6.38
CA GLU A 230 4.92 -17.29 6.42
C GLU A 230 4.24 -16.75 5.19
N PRO A 231 4.61 -17.22 3.98
CA PRO A 231 4.81 -16.39 2.82
C PRO A 231 3.52 -15.68 2.41
N PHE A 232 3.28 -14.51 3.01
CA PHE A 232 2.16 -13.63 2.66
C PHE A 232 2.32 -13.21 1.21
N ALA A 233 3.59 -13.00 0.81
CA ALA A 233 4.04 -12.78 -0.54
C ALA A 233 3.27 -11.68 -1.28
N TYR A 234 2.65 -10.73 -0.58
CA TYR A 234 1.88 -9.61 -1.14
C TYR A 234 2.73 -8.68 -2.04
N TRP A 235 3.29 -9.22 -3.10
CA TRP A 235 4.19 -8.56 -4.02
C TRP A 235 3.34 -7.66 -4.91
N GLN A 236 3.48 -6.35 -4.69
CA GLN A 236 2.68 -5.33 -5.34
C GLN A 236 3.27 -5.08 -6.72
N VAL A 237 2.71 -5.75 -7.72
CA VAL A 237 3.31 -5.85 -9.05
C VAL A 237 2.39 -5.31 -10.13
N SER A 238 2.86 -5.35 -11.37
CA SER A 238 2.06 -4.98 -12.54
C SER A 238 0.86 -5.91 -12.74
N SER A 239 -0.17 -5.42 -13.44
CA SER A 239 -1.34 -6.24 -13.79
C SER A 239 -0.96 -7.42 -14.72
N PRO A 240 -1.90 -8.33 -15.03
CA PRO A 240 -1.77 -9.24 -16.17
C PRO A 240 -1.93 -8.52 -17.52
N GLU A 241 -1.45 -9.11 -18.62
CA GLU A 241 -1.42 -8.52 -19.97
C GLU A 241 -2.77 -8.01 -20.49
N ASP A 242 -3.87 -8.67 -20.12
CA ASP A 242 -5.23 -8.33 -20.54
C ASP A 242 -5.87 -7.22 -19.69
N GLN A 243 -5.16 -6.71 -18.68
CA GLN A 243 -5.62 -5.69 -17.75
C GLN A 243 -4.76 -4.42 -17.84
N VAL A 244 -5.37 -3.26 -17.62
CA VAL A 244 -4.64 -2.00 -17.50
C VAL A 244 -3.68 -2.05 -16.31
N SER A 245 -2.45 -1.56 -16.49
CA SER A 245 -1.43 -1.52 -15.44
C SER A 245 -0.99 -0.10 -15.14
N LEU A 246 -1.02 0.29 -13.86
CA LEU A 246 -0.39 1.53 -13.38
C LEU A 246 1.12 1.39 -13.21
N VAL A 247 1.61 0.15 -13.14
CA VAL A 247 3.01 -0.20 -12.89
C VAL A 247 3.58 -0.85 -14.16
N PRO A 248 4.84 -0.54 -14.56
CA PRO A 248 5.49 -1.22 -15.68
C PRO A 248 5.48 -2.74 -15.50
N ARG A 249 5.18 -3.50 -16.57
CA ARG A 249 5.18 -4.98 -16.63
C ARG A 249 6.50 -5.62 -16.23
N THR A 250 7.60 -4.89 -16.40
CA THR A 250 8.93 -5.29 -15.89
C THR A 250 8.89 -5.60 -14.38
N VAL A 251 7.94 -5.01 -13.65
CA VAL A 251 7.70 -5.27 -12.23
C VAL A 251 6.85 -6.54 -12.06
N GLY A 252 7.52 -7.66 -11.81
CA GLY A 252 6.92 -8.96 -11.49
C GLY A 252 7.25 -9.45 -10.06
N PRO A 253 6.56 -10.49 -9.55
CA PRO A 253 6.75 -10.98 -8.19
C PRO A 253 8.14 -11.57 -7.95
N GLU A 254 8.82 -12.03 -9.00
CA GLU A 254 10.20 -12.54 -8.95
C GLU A 254 11.19 -11.51 -8.43
N TYR A 255 10.96 -10.22 -8.69
CA TYR A 255 11.78 -9.13 -8.15
C TYR A 255 11.87 -9.18 -6.63
N TYR A 256 10.72 -9.29 -5.97
CA TYR A 256 10.63 -9.32 -4.51
C TYR A 256 11.05 -10.68 -3.97
N GLN A 257 10.60 -11.76 -4.61
CA GLN A 257 10.90 -13.12 -4.16
C GLN A 257 12.40 -13.43 -4.17
N ARG A 258 13.16 -12.90 -5.15
CA ARG A 258 14.63 -13.00 -5.21
C ARG A 258 15.29 -12.45 -3.94
N GLN A 259 14.80 -11.31 -3.45
CA GLN A 259 15.37 -10.62 -2.30
C GLN A 259 15.18 -11.38 -0.98
N CYS A 260 14.24 -12.32 -0.88
CA CYS A 260 14.08 -13.14 0.33
C CYS A 260 15.38 -13.88 0.71
N GLY A 261 16.18 -14.32 -0.27
CA GLY A 261 17.48 -14.95 -0.03
C GLY A 261 18.58 -13.98 0.40
N LEU A 262 18.44 -12.70 0.06
CA LEU A 262 19.33 -11.63 0.50
C LEU A 262 18.99 -11.20 1.93
N PHE A 263 17.70 -11.03 2.23
CA PHE A 263 17.25 -10.78 3.60
C PHE A 263 17.60 -11.97 4.50
N PHE A 264 17.24 -13.20 4.13
CA PHE A 264 17.33 -14.36 5.02
C PHE A 264 18.21 -15.47 4.41
N PRO A 265 19.53 -15.26 4.34
CA PRO A 265 20.44 -16.27 3.84
C PRO A 265 20.34 -17.56 4.68
N PRO A 266 20.48 -18.76 4.09
CA PRO A 266 20.41 -20.01 4.84
C PRO A 266 21.47 -20.11 5.94
N GLU A 267 21.07 -20.59 7.11
CA GLU A 267 21.95 -20.87 8.25
C GLU A 267 21.97 -22.39 8.52
N GLY A 268 22.98 -23.08 7.99
CA GLY A 268 23.05 -24.54 8.04
C GLY A 268 21.87 -25.18 7.30
N ASN A 269 20.98 -25.87 8.02
CA ASN A 269 19.77 -26.48 7.47
C ASN A 269 18.52 -25.57 7.60
N ALA A 270 18.63 -24.41 8.24
CA ALA A 270 17.51 -23.49 8.43
C ALA A 270 17.43 -22.47 7.28
N THR A 271 16.22 -22.20 6.82
CA THR A 271 15.93 -21.18 5.81
C THR A 271 14.48 -20.68 5.97
N TYR A 272 14.11 -19.65 5.21
CA TYR A 272 12.76 -19.08 5.22
C TYR A 272 11.75 -19.98 4.48
N GLY A 273 10.50 -19.91 4.90
CA GLY A 273 9.42 -20.79 4.43
C GLY A 273 9.23 -20.89 2.90
N SER A 274 9.27 -19.81 2.13
CA SER A 274 9.12 -19.93 0.65
C SER A 274 10.25 -20.73 -0.01
N ALA A 275 11.48 -20.72 0.54
CA ALA A 275 12.56 -21.60 0.07
C ALA A 275 12.33 -23.09 0.42
N THR A 276 11.42 -23.39 1.36
CA THR A 276 11.03 -24.76 1.73
C THR A 276 9.73 -25.22 1.06
N GLY A 277 9.18 -24.42 0.15
CA GLY A 277 7.95 -24.72 -0.58
C GLY A 277 6.66 -24.34 0.14
N LYS A 278 6.71 -23.53 1.21
CA LYS A 278 5.49 -22.89 1.73
C LYS A 278 4.95 -21.91 0.68
N THR A 279 3.63 -21.83 0.56
CA THR A 279 2.95 -20.93 -0.39
C THR A 279 1.85 -20.11 0.28
N THR A 280 1.38 -19.07 -0.41
CA THR A 280 0.20 -18.27 0.00
C THR A 280 -1.03 -19.14 0.18
N ASP A 281 -1.22 -20.16 -0.67
CA ASP A 281 -2.36 -21.08 -0.59
C ASP A 281 -2.35 -21.91 0.68
N MET A 282 -1.17 -22.33 1.16
CA MET A 282 -1.06 -23.05 2.44
C MET A 282 -1.49 -22.18 3.61
N LEU A 283 -1.13 -20.89 3.59
CA LEU A 283 -1.57 -19.94 4.60
C LEU A 283 -3.09 -19.71 4.52
N ASN A 284 -3.61 -19.48 3.32
CA ASN A 284 -5.04 -19.28 3.09
C ASN A 284 -5.86 -20.50 3.54
N ALA A 285 -5.38 -21.72 3.27
CA ALA A 285 -6.01 -22.95 3.75
C ALA A 285 -6.04 -23.03 5.28
N MET A 286 -4.97 -22.57 5.95
CA MET A 286 -4.90 -22.53 7.41
C MET A 286 -5.83 -21.47 8.02
N THR A 287 -5.83 -20.26 7.47
CA THR A 287 -6.55 -19.10 8.03
C THR A 287 -8.00 -18.96 7.53
N GLY A 288 -8.35 -19.72 6.49
CA GLY A 288 -9.61 -19.59 5.76
C GLY A 288 -9.57 -18.58 4.62
N GLY A 289 -8.59 -17.68 4.55
CA GLY A 289 -8.45 -16.72 3.45
C GLY A 289 -9.77 -15.97 3.15
N TRP A 290 -10.12 -15.89 1.87
CA TRP A 290 -11.43 -15.40 1.42
C TRP A 290 -12.61 -16.29 1.80
N ASP A 291 -12.40 -17.56 2.12
CA ASP A 291 -13.45 -18.53 2.46
C ASP A 291 -13.86 -18.48 3.95
N LEU A 292 -13.33 -17.52 4.71
CA LEU A 292 -13.73 -17.27 6.09
C LEU A 292 -15.13 -16.61 6.16
N ASP A 293 -16.16 -17.39 5.81
CA ASP A 293 -17.51 -16.86 5.56
C ASP A 293 -18.47 -16.98 6.75
N ASN A 294 -18.49 -18.13 7.41
CA ASN A 294 -19.46 -18.38 8.47
C ASN A 294 -18.92 -17.88 9.82
N THR A 295 -18.86 -16.56 9.96
CA THR A 295 -18.29 -15.88 11.13
C THR A 295 -19.39 -15.28 12.01
N THR A 296 -19.15 -15.21 13.32
CA THR A 296 -20.05 -14.58 14.30
C THR A 296 -19.28 -13.60 15.18
N ARG A 297 -19.84 -12.42 15.43
CA ARG A 297 -19.21 -11.35 16.21
C ARG A 297 -17.88 -10.89 15.61
N LEU A 298 -17.80 -10.86 14.28
CA LEU A 298 -16.67 -10.36 13.53
C LEU A 298 -17.16 -9.26 12.57
N LEU A 299 -16.76 -8.01 12.84
CA LEU A 299 -16.97 -6.89 11.94
C LEU A 299 -15.94 -6.93 10.82
N TRP A 300 -16.42 -6.83 9.58
CA TRP A 300 -15.60 -6.69 8.38
C TRP A 300 -15.72 -5.27 7.85
N VAL A 301 -14.61 -4.59 7.61
CA VAL A 301 -14.64 -3.20 7.14
C VAL A 301 -13.56 -2.98 6.08
N ASN A 302 -13.89 -2.31 4.98
CA ASN A 302 -12.92 -1.87 3.98
C ASN A 302 -13.28 -0.50 3.43
N GLY A 303 -12.27 0.28 3.04
CA GLY A 303 -12.46 1.43 2.16
C GLY A 303 -12.77 0.99 0.73
N GLU A 304 -13.63 1.74 0.03
CA GLU A 304 -13.92 1.52 -1.39
C GLU A 304 -12.66 1.52 -2.26
N PHE A 305 -11.75 2.48 -2.00
CA PHE A 305 -10.50 2.70 -2.72
C PHE A 305 -9.27 2.31 -1.89
N ASP A 306 -9.44 1.40 -0.93
CA ASP A 306 -8.33 0.81 -0.17
C ASP A 306 -7.53 -0.17 -1.06
N PRO A 307 -6.21 0.03 -1.26
CA PRO A 307 -5.36 -0.89 -2.03
C PRO A 307 -5.40 -2.34 -1.50
N TRP A 308 -5.70 -2.52 -0.21
CA TRP A 308 -5.78 -3.83 0.43
C TRP A 308 -7.16 -4.49 0.31
N ARG A 309 -8.16 -3.80 -0.28
CA ARG A 309 -9.52 -4.32 -0.44
C ARG A 309 -9.55 -5.61 -1.26
N SER A 310 -8.72 -5.72 -2.29
CA SER A 310 -8.70 -6.92 -3.14
C SER A 310 -8.19 -8.15 -2.39
N ALA A 311 -7.33 -8.02 -1.38
CA ALA A 311 -6.93 -9.13 -0.49
C ALA A 311 -7.91 -9.40 0.68
N SER A 312 -9.01 -8.64 0.80
CA SER A 312 -9.99 -8.81 1.87
C SER A 312 -11.25 -9.56 1.40
N VAL A 313 -12.15 -9.87 2.33
CA VAL A 313 -13.48 -10.45 2.00
C VAL A 313 -14.39 -9.50 1.19
N SER A 314 -14.02 -8.22 1.08
CA SER A 314 -14.73 -7.21 0.27
C SER A 314 -14.25 -7.16 -1.19
N SER A 315 -13.37 -8.08 -1.57
CA SER A 315 -12.80 -8.18 -2.91
C SER A 315 -13.84 -8.55 -3.96
N GLU A 316 -13.80 -7.85 -5.09
CA GLU A 316 -14.57 -8.20 -6.28
C GLU A 316 -13.97 -9.38 -7.05
N LEU A 317 -12.69 -9.69 -6.79
CA LEU A 317 -11.96 -10.82 -7.40
C LEU A 317 -12.16 -12.13 -6.64
N ARG A 318 -12.80 -12.06 -5.48
CA ARG A 318 -13.16 -13.24 -4.68
C ARG A 318 -14.13 -14.13 -5.48
N PRO A 319 -13.95 -15.47 -5.48
CA PRO A 319 -14.93 -16.38 -6.06
C PRO A 319 -16.33 -16.18 -5.45
N GLY A 320 -17.34 -16.01 -6.31
CA GLY A 320 -18.71 -15.67 -5.88
C GLY A 320 -18.92 -14.19 -5.51
N GLY A 321 -17.89 -13.35 -5.67
CA GLY A 321 -17.92 -11.92 -5.42
C GLY A 321 -17.70 -11.53 -3.95
N PRO A 322 -17.87 -10.23 -3.64
CA PRO A 322 -17.69 -9.70 -2.30
C PRO A 322 -18.61 -10.38 -1.30
N LYS A 323 -18.07 -10.62 -0.09
CA LYS A 323 -18.82 -11.19 1.02
C LYS A 323 -20.06 -10.36 1.33
N GLN A 324 -21.18 -11.04 1.54
CA GLN A 324 -22.44 -10.41 1.93
C GLN A 324 -22.46 -10.15 3.44
N SER A 325 -22.95 -8.96 3.81
CA SER A 325 -23.14 -8.56 5.21
C SER A 325 -24.25 -9.38 5.86
N THR A 326 -24.07 -9.77 7.13
CA THR A 326 -25.08 -10.47 7.92
C THR A 326 -25.24 -9.80 9.29
N PRO A 327 -26.37 -9.99 10.01
CA PRO A 327 -26.49 -9.46 11.37
C PRO A 327 -25.43 -10.00 12.34
N GLN A 328 -24.96 -11.23 12.14
CA GLN A 328 -23.97 -11.90 13.00
C GLN A 328 -22.52 -11.56 12.63
N ALA A 329 -22.26 -11.20 11.38
CA ALA A 329 -20.99 -10.68 10.89
C ALA A 329 -21.24 -9.54 9.91
N PRO A 330 -21.49 -8.32 10.44
CA PRO A 330 -21.71 -7.16 9.60
C PRO A 330 -20.48 -6.82 8.79
N LEU A 331 -20.71 -6.45 7.53
CA LEU A 331 -19.70 -5.95 6.61
C LEU A 331 -20.02 -4.52 6.18
N TYR A 332 -19.01 -3.64 6.23
CA TYR A 332 -19.09 -2.24 5.82
C TYR A 332 -18.06 -1.95 4.72
N LEU A 333 -18.54 -1.60 3.52
CA LEU A 333 -17.74 -0.99 2.47
C LEU A 333 -17.93 0.53 2.53
N LEU A 334 -16.86 1.27 2.83
CA LEU A 334 -16.91 2.70 3.07
C LEU A 334 -16.72 3.47 1.76
N GLU A 335 -17.78 4.08 1.24
CA GLU A 335 -17.75 4.92 0.03
C GLU A 335 -16.77 6.09 0.18
N GLY A 336 -15.89 6.26 -0.82
CA GLY A 336 -14.78 7.21 -0.77
C GLY A 336 -13.72 6.93 0.29
N GLY A 337 -13.84 5.82 1.03
CA GLY A 337 -12.87 5.39 2.03
C GLY A 337 -11.63 4.78 1.39
N VAL A 338 -10.49 5.00 2.02
CA VAL A 338 -9.22 4.33 1.74
C VAL A 338 -8.79 3.49 2.95
N HIS A 339 -7.50 3.19 3.10
CA HIS A 339 -7.01 2.26 4.10
C HIS A 339 -7.40 2.63 5.55
N CYS A 340 -8.00 1.68 6.26
CA CYS A 340 -8.43 1.80 7.67
C CYS A 340 -9.29 3.04 7.99
N SER A 341 -10.11 3.48 7.03
CA SER A 341 -10.82 4.77 7.15
C SER A 341 -11.77 4.84 8.36
N ASP A 342 -12.31 3.71 8.80
CA ASP A 342 -13.16 3.60 9.99
C ASP A 342 -12.43 3.85 11.30
N LEU A 343 -11.14 3.51 11.39
CA LEU A 343 -10.37 3.61 12.63
C LEU A 343 -9.94 5.04 12.96
N VAL A 344 -10.09 5.98 12.00
CA VAL A 344 -9.69 7.38 12.15
C VAL A 344 -10.93 8.27 12.26
N VAL A 345 -11.18 8.83 13.44
CA VAL A 345 -12.35 9.68 13.73
C VAL A 345 -12.48 10.85 12.75
N LYS A 346 -11.34 11.50 12.41
CA LYS A 346 -11.28 12.64 11.47
C LYS A 346 -11.88 12.32 10.10
N ASN A 347 -11.80 11.06 9.64
CA ASN A 347 -12.41 10.68 8.36
C ASN A 347 -13.93 10.77 8.39
N GLY A 348 -14.56 10.46 9.54
CA GLY A 348 -15.99 10.65 9.73
C GLY A 348 -16.40 12.13 9.90
N GLU A 349 -15.47 13.03 10.22
CA GLU A 349 -15.76 14.46 10.29
C GLU A 349 -15.93 15.08 8.91
N VAL A 350 -15.27 14.50 7.89
CA VAL A 350 -15.29 15.00 6.51
C VAL A 350 -16.11 14.12 5.55
N ASN A 351 -16.51 12.91 5.97
CA ASN A 351 -17.33 11.99 5.18
C ASN A 351 -18.46 11.40 6.05
N ALA A 352 -19.70 11.77 5.71
CA ALA A 352 -20.89 11.38 6.48
C ALA A 352 -21.18 9.87 6.44
N GLY A 353 -20.88 9.19 5.33
CA GLY A 353 -21.03 7.74 5.20
C GLY A 353 -20.08 7.00 6.15
N ILE A 354 -18.82 7.45 6.20
CA ILE A 354 -17.84 6.92 7.16
C ILE A 354 -18.30 7.19 8.59
N LYS A 355 -18.82 8.38 8.90
CA LYS A 355 -19.34 8.71 10.24
C LYS A 355 -20.47 7.77 10.66
N GLN A 356 -21.41 7.50 9.75
CA GLN A 356 -22.52 6.61 10.00
C GLN A 356 -22.03 5.19 10.27
N ALA A 357 -21.08 4.69 9.47
CA ALA A 357 -20.47 3.39 9.68
C ALA A 357 -19.77 3.33 11.05
N GLN A 358 -18.95 4.33 11.39
CA GLN A 358 -18.26 4.41 12.69
C GLN A 358 -19.24 4.29 13.86
N ASN A 359 -20.33 5.06 13.83
CA ASN A 359 -21.36 4.99 14.88
C ASN A 359 -22.02 3.61 14.94
N SER A 360 -22.33 3.01 13.78
CA SER A 360 -22.97 1.69 13.70
C SER A 360 -22.06 0.57 14.23
N MET A 361 -20.76 0.65 13.95
CA MET A 361 -19.76 -0.30 14.45
C MET A 361 -19.59 -0.19 15.97
N VAL A 362 -19.57 1.03 16.52
CA VAL A 362 -19.54 1.25 17.98
C VAL A 362 -20.76 0.64 18.65
N GLU A 363 -21.97 0.88 18.12
CA GLU A 363 -23.19 0.31 18.70
C GLU A 363 -23.22 -1.22 18.59
N THR A 364 -22.74 -1.79 17.47
CA THR A 364 -22.60 -3.25 17.32
C THR A 364 -21.67 -3.83 18.38
N MET A 365 -20.49 -3.22 18.57
CA MET A 365 -19.51 -3.67 19.56
C MET A 365 -20.04 -3.55 20.99
N LYS A 366 -20.76 -2.47 21.32
CA LYS A 366 -21.44 -2.31 22.61
C LYS A 366 -22.46 -3.42 22.86
N GLY A 367 -23.26 -3.77 21.86
CA GLY A 367 -24.20 -4.88 21.91
C GLY A 367 -23.49 -6.21 22.24
N TRP A 368 -22.43 -6.55 21.50
CA TRP A 368 -21.68 -7.78 21.76
C TRP A 368 -21.02 -7.78 23.14
N VAL A 369 -20.46 -6.66 23.61
CA VAL A 369 -19.93 -6.56 24.98
C VAL A 369 -21.02 -6.79 26.03
N GLN A 370 -22.23 -6.28 25.81
CA GLN A 370 -23.36 -6.51 26.71
C GLN A 370 -23.78 -7.99 26.72
N GLU A 371 -23.86 -8.63 25.55
CA GLU A 371 -24.15 -10.07 25.42
C GLU A 371 -23.13 -10.92 26.21
N PHE A 372 -21.84 -10.55 26.18
CA PHE A 372 -20.81 -11.26 26.95
C PHE A 372 -21.13 -11.29 28.44
N TYR A 373 -21.46 -10.13 29.03
CA TYR A 373 -21.76 -10.03 30.46
C TYR A 373 -23.10 -10.66 30.85
N GLN A 374 -24.04 -10.80 29.90
CA GLN A 374 -25.28 -11.54 30.10
C GLN A 374 -25.01 -13.06 30.12
N ALA A 375 -24.21 -13.55 29.17
CA ALA A 375 -23.81 -14.95 29.09
C ALA A 375 -22.84 -15.37 30.21
N ASN A 376 -22.08 -14.42 30.76
CA ASN A 376 -21.08 -14.64 31.82
C ASN A 376 -21.36 -13.74 33.04
N PRO A 377 -22.40 -14.04 33.85
CA PRO A 377 -22.73 -13.24 35.01
C PRO A 377 -21.54 -13.16 35.98
N VAL A 378 -21.12 -11.95 36.30
CA VAL A 378 -20.06 -11.70 37.28
C VAL A 378 -20.56 -12.15 38.66
N LYS A 379 -19.90 -13.15 39.27
CA LYS A 379 -20.25 -13.60 40.63
C LYS A 379 -20.07 -12.45 41.64
N PRO A 380 -20.99 -12.28 42.63
CA PRO A 380 -20.80 -11.32 43.70
C PRO A 380 -19.44 -11.52 44.38
N GLY A 381 -18.63 -10.46 44.47
CA GLY A 381 -17.30 -10.48 45.10
C GLY A 381 -16.11 -10.73 44.17
N SER A 382 -16.32 -10.97 42.86
CA SER A 382 -15.19 -11.05 41.91
C SER A 382 -14.75 -9.66 41.42
N LYS A 383 -13.43 -9.43 41.33
CA LYS A 383 -12.80 -8.18 40.86
C LYS A 383 -12.90 -7.97 39.34
N THR A 384 -13.90 -8.55 38.68
CA THR A 384 -14.08 -8.40 37.24
C THR A 384 -14.68 -7.03 36.98
N ARG A 385 -13.84 -6.05 36.60
CA ARG A 385 -14.30 -4.70 36.26
C ARG A 385 -15.29 -4.80 35.09
N ARG A 386 -16.51 -4.28 35.27
CA ARG A 386 -17.42 -3.97 34.16
C ARG A 386 -16.85 -2.78 33.41
N TRP A 387 -16.47 -3.00 32.16
CA TRP A 387 -16.21 -1.91 31.21
C TRP A 387 -17.53 -1.57 30.53
N ILE A 388 -18.37 -0.82 31.24
CA ILE A 388 -19.55 -0.17 30.64
C ILE A 388 -19.43 1.29 31.01
N GLY A 389 -19.07 2.13 30.04
CA GLY A 389 -18.97 3.58 30.14
C GLY A 389 -19.42 4.16 28.81
#